data_AF-A0AAW4GMN2-F1
#
_entry.id   AF-A0AAW4GMN2-F1
#
_cell.length_a   1.000
_cell.length_b   1.000
_cell.length_c   1.000
_cell.angle_alpha   90.00
_cell.angle_beta   90.00
_cell.angle_gamma   90.00
#
_symmetry.space_group_name_H-M   'P 1'
#
loop_
_entity.id
_entity.type
_entity.pdbx_description
1 polymer ?
#
loop_
_entity_poly.entity_id
_entity_poly.type
_entity_poly.pdbx_seq_one_letter_code
_entity_poly.pdbx_strand_id
1 'polypeptide(L)'
;MFRSHPLSLAVLLAVAPLSAFAAERADLLIRNATVVDVEHARSVPGQSVVIRGEDIVAVGPDAQVRSQWSSSRQIDAKGKYLIPGLWDMHVHFGGGPALVEENKALLPLYIAHGITTIRDCSGDLPQQVLQWRGEIANGTLFGPRLLTSGAKIEGIKPVWKGTIEVGSKADADKAIERLQHDKVDFAKITDSTLTPELFLYSASAARKAGFKASGHIPMALTVEQAVDAGLASIEHLDYAFKAGSKDEAQIAADFGAGRIDRAEANHRLDASFDRETALHAYRDFAKRGVFVTPTLNGGRILDFLDQDDHANDPYLAYIGPGLRATYAWRVERAAKATPAQIEARHAQYHQVAAVLPLLQEAGVRIIAGTDAGFLNSFNYPGIGLHQEMQLFVKEGLSAPQALSAATRSGPAWFGQMQRYGGVATGKAADLVLLTANPLQDIAATEKIDSVILRGDVYDRAALDKLLADTKAKVAGWNAAAK
;
A
#
# COMPACT_ATOMS: atom_id res chain seq x y z
N MET A 1 5.76 -80.44 -59.36
CA MET A 1 5.02 -79.87 -58.21
C MET A 1 5.99 -79.01 -57.42
N PHE A 2 5.47 -77.96 -56.77
CA PHE A 2 6.14 -76.90 -56.01
C PHE A 2 6.54 -75.63 -56.81
N ARG A 3 5.57 -74.71 -56.83
CA ARG A 3 5.72 -73.27 -57.09
C ARG A 3 6.26 -72.60 -55.81
N SER A 4 7.15 -71.62 -55.93
CA SER A 4 7.50 -70.68 -54.87
C SER A 4 7.53 -69.27 -55.45
N HIS A 5 6.60 -68.43 -55.00
CA HIS A 5 6.44 -67.02 -55.36
C HIS A 5 7.44 -66.12 -54.61
N PRO A 6 7.90 -65.00 -55.19
CA PRO A 6 8.67 -64.00 -54.45
C PRO A 6 7.73 -63.12 -53.61
N LEU A 7 8.03 -62.98 -52.32
CA LEU A 7 7.37 -62.01 -51.43
C LEU A 7 8.00 -60.63 -51.64
N SER A 8 7.23 -59.69 -52.17
CA SER A 8 7.53 -58.26 -52.13
C SER A 8 7.27 -57.72 -50.73
N LEU A 9 8.32 -57.23 -50.07
CA LEU A 9 8.24 -56.57 -48.77
C LEU A 9 7.81 -55.10 -48.98
N ALA A 10 6.53 -54.80 -48.77
CA ALA A 10 6.02 -53.43 -48.74
C ALA A 10 6.32 -52.80 -47.37
N VAL A 11 7.26 -51.85 -47.34
CA VAL A 11 7.51 -51.01 -46.15
C VAL A 11 6.39 -49.98 -46.07
N LEU A 12 5.43 -50.20 -45.18
CA LEU A 12 4.43 -49.20 -44.77
C LEU A 12 5.11 -48.19 -43.83
N LEU A 13 5.46 -47.02 -44.37
CA LEU A 13 5.75 -45.84 -43.55
C LEU A 13 4.46 -45.40 -42.85
N ALA A 14 4.34 -45.71 -41.56
CA ALA A 14 3.30 -45.17 -40.69
C ALA A 14 3.55 -43.67 -40.48
N VAL A 15 2.90 -42.82 -41.29
CA VAL A 15 2.81 -41.39 -41.03
C VAL A 15 1.85 -41.21 -39.84
N ALA A 16 2.40 -41.06 -38.64
CA ALA A 16 1.62 -40.65 -37.48
C ALA A 16 1.03 -39.25 -37.78
N PRO A 17 -0.29 -39.03 -37.58
CA PRO A 17 -0.86 -37.72 -37.78
C PRO A 17 -0.25 -36.78 -36.74
N LEU A 18 0.44 -35.74 -37.21
CA LEU A 18 0.75 -34.56 -36.40
C LEU A 18 -0.59 -33.99 -35.93
N SER A 19 -1.01 -34.35 -34.73
CA SER A 19 -2.13 -33.69 -34.06
C SER A 19 -1.73 -32.24 -33.89
N ALA A 20 -2.27 -31.36 -34.74
CA ALA A 20 -2.24 -29.93 -34.51
C ALA A 20 -2.97 -29.70 -33.19
N PHE A 21 -2.21 -29.47 -32.11
CA PHE A 21 -2.78 -29.08 -30.83
C PHE A 21 -3.60 -27.82 -31.06
N ALA A 22 -4.92 -27.91 -30.84
CA ALA A 22 -5.79 -26.75 -30.92
C ALA A 22 -5.38 -25.76 -29.83
N ALA A 23 -5.20 -24.49 -30.18
CA ALA A 23 -4.85 -23.45 -29.21
C ALA A 23 -5.89 -23.38 -28.10
N GLU A 24 -5.43 -23.34 -26.85
CA GLU A 24 -6.28 -23.14 -25.69
C GLU A 24 -6.99 -21.78 -25.75
N ARG A 25 -8.19 -21.72 -25.16
CA ARG A 25 -8.99 -20.49 -25.07
C ARG A 25 -8.63 -19.71 -23.80
N ALA A 26 -8.42 -18.41 -23.96
CA ALA A 26 -8.23 -17.43 -22.89
C ALA A 26 -9.33 -16.37 -22.92
N ASP A 27 -9.63 -15.77 -21.77
CA ASP A 27 -10.61 -14.69 -21.64
C ASP A 27 -10.03 -13.35 -22.09
N LEU A 28 -8.72 -13.16 -21.86
CA LEU A 28 -7.96 -12.01 -22.33
C LEU A 28 -6.53 -12.42 -22.70
N LEU A 29 -6.03 -11.86 -23.79
CA LEU A 29 -4.64 -11.99 -24.21
C LEU A 29 -3.99 -10.61 -24.36
N ILE A 30 -3.07 -10.26 -23.45
CA ILE A 30 -2.26 -9.04 -23.54
C ILE A 30 -0.99 -9.41 -24.30
N ARG A 31 -0.69 -8.71 -25.40
CA ARG A 31 0.34 -9.10 -26.37
C ARG A 31 1.45 -8.07 -26.50
N ASN A 32 2.67 -8.52 -26.79
CA ASN A 32 3.82 -7.65 -27.06
C ASN A 32 4.18 -6.66 -25.94
N ALA A 33 3.77 -6.92 -24.70
CA ALA A 33 4.09 -6.08 -23.56
C ALA A 33 5.58 -6.16 -23.23
N THR A 34 6.10 -5.09 -22.62
CA THR A 34 7.31 -5.18 -21.79
C THR A 34 6.89 -5.52 -20.37
N VAL A 35 7.04 -6.78 -19.96
CA VAL A 35 6.76 -7.19 -18.58
C VAL A 35 7.85 -6.64 -17.66
N VAL A 36 7.44 -5.91 -16.63
CA VAL A 36 8.35 -5.38 -15.62
C VAL A 36 8.51 -6.44 -14.53
N ASP A 37 9.67 -7.08 -14.51
CA ASP A 37 10.09 -8.02 -13.48
C ASP A 37 10.58 -7.22 -12.26
N VAL A 38 9.64 -6.88 -11.38
CA VAL A 38 9.90 -6.05 -10.18
C VAL A 38 10.88 -6.74 -9.24
N GLU A 39 10.89 -8.07 -9.18
CA GLU A 39 11.78 -8.84 -8.30
C GLU A 39 13.24 -8.65 -8.65
N HIS A 40 13.54 -8.72 -9.95
CA HIS A 40 14.91 -8.62 -10.47
C HIS A 40 15.22 -7.25 -11.05
N ALA A 41 14.35 -6.25 -10.81
CA ALA A 41 14.50 -4.88 -11.27
C ALA A 41 14.84 -4.75 -12.78
N ARG A 42 14.13 -5.51 -13.64
CA ARG A 42 14.41 -5.52 -15.09
C ARG A 42 13.16 -5.50 -15.96
N SER A 43 13.31 -5.03 -17.18
CA SER A 43 12.28 -5.03 -18.23
C SER A 43 12.46 -6.21 -19.18
N VAL A 44 11.40 -6.99 -19.41
CA VAL A 44 11.40 -8.14 -20.32
C VAL A 44 10.47 -7.85 -21.50
N PRO A 45 11.01 -7.44 -22.67
CA PRO A 45 10.20 -7.05 -23.83
C PRO A 45 9.60 -8.24 -24.57
N GLY A 46 8.60 -7.96 -25.42
CA GLY A 46 8.04 -8.93 -26.37
C GLY A 46 7.28 -10.09 -25.72
N GLN A 47 6.75 -9.87 -24.52
CA GLN A 47 6.01 -10.88 -23.77
C GLN A 47 4.51 -10.78 -24.01
N SER A 48 3.82 -11.90 -23.87
CA SER A 48 2.37 -11.99 -23.84
C SER A 48 1.92 -12.62 -22.53
N VAL A 49 0.82 -12.12 -22.00
CA VAL A 49 0.20 -12.54 -20.75
C VAL A 49 -1.21 -13.03 -21.05
N VAL A 50 -1.49 -14.26 -20.61
CA VAL A 50 -2.75 -14.95 -20.84
C VAL A 50 -3.55 -14.96 -19.55
N ILE A 51 -4.80 -14.51 -19.62
CA ILE A 51 -5.70 -14.43 -18.47
C ILE A 51 -6.93 -15.32 -18.70
N ARG A 52 -7.30 -16.06 -17.64
CA ARG A 52 -8.54 -16.83 -17.54
C ARG A 52 -9.16 -16.55 -16.17
N GLY A 53 -10.38 -16.04 -16.14
CA GLY A 53 -10.99 -15.49 -14.92
C GLY A 53 -10.06 -14.47 -14.25
N GLU A 54 -9.79 -14.67 -12.96
CA GLU A 54 -8.90 -13.81 -12.18
C GLU A 54 -7.42 -14.22 -12.23
N ASP A 55 -7.05 -15.21 -13.05
CA ASP A 55 -5.73 -15.84 -13.03
C ASP A 55 -4.92 -15.56 -14.29
N ILE A 56 -3.62 -15.31 -14.08
CA ILE A 56 -2.61 -15.39 -15.13
C ILE A 56 -2.28 -16.87 -15.34
N VAL A 57 -2.63 -17.42 -16.50
CA VAL A 57 -2.41 -18.85 -16.81
C VAL A 57 -1.16 -19.10 -17.65
N ALA A 58 -0.64 -18.08 -18.35
CA ALA A 58 0.64 -18.16 -19.04
C ALA A 58 1.28 -16.78 -19.21
N VAL A 59 2.62 -16.76 -19.17
CA VAL A 59 3.46 -15.61 -19.51
C VAL A 59 4.63 -16.12 -20.34
N GLY A 60 4.96 -15.45 -21.45
CA GLY A 60 6.12 -15.82 -22.26
C GLY A 60 6.24 -15.04 -23.56
N PRO A 61 7.24 -15.34 -24.42
CA PRO A 61 7.41 -14.68 -25.70
C PRO A 61 6.15 -14.73 -26.57
N ASP A 62 5.76 -13.62 -27.21
CA ASP A 62 4.48 -13.51 -27.95
C ASP A 62 4.28 -14.63 -28.96
N ALA A 63 5.32 -14.95 -29.75
CA ALA A 63 5.24 -16.01 -30.77
C ALA A 63 4.93 -17.40 -30.16
N GLN A 64 5.53 -17.72 -29.02
CA GLN A 64 5.30 -18.98 -28.32
C GLN A 64 3.87 -19.02 -27.76
N VAL A 65 3.46 -17.97 -27.04
CA VAL A 65 2.13 -17.88 -26.44
C VAL A 65 1.05 -17.98 -27.51
N ARG A 66 1.22 -17.31 -28.66
CA ARG A 66 0.26 -17.36 -29.78
C ARG A 66 0.12 -18.72 -30.45
N SER A 67 1.13 -19.57 -30.37
CA SER A 67 1.04 -20.94 -30.89
C SER A 67 0.17 -21.84 -30.01
N GLN A 68 0.00 -21.46 -28.73
CA GLN A 68 -0.67 -22.26 -27.71
C GLN A 68 -2.01 -21.67 -27.27
N TRP A 69 -2.22 -20.36 -27.44
CA TRP A 69 -3.35 -19.63 -26.88
C TRP A 69 -4.03 -18.73 -27.90
N SER A 70 -5.36 -18.65 -27.78
CA SER A 70 -6.20 -17.73 -28.56
C SER A 70 -7.25 -17.06 -27.66
N SER A 71 -7.58 -15.81 -27.97
CA SER A 71 -8.69 -15.09 -27.33
C SER A 71 -9.38 -14.17 -28.33
N SER A 72 -10.69 -13.99 -28.16
CA SER A 72 -11.47 -12.98 -28.87
C SER A 72 -11.21 -11.56 -28.34
N ARG A 73 -10.72 -11.44 -27.10
CA ARG A 73 -10.34 -10.16 -26.48
C ARG A 73 -8.82 -10.08 -26.40
N GLN A 74 -8.24 -9.13 -27.14
CA GLN A 74 -6.79 -8.94 -27.18
C GLN A 74 -6.44 -7.48 -26.94
N ILE A 75 -5.32 -7.24 -26.26
CA ILE A 75 -4.70 -5.92 -26.11
C ILE A 75 -3.33 -5.99 -26.76
N ASP A 76 -3.05 -5.12 -27.73
CA ASP A 76 -1.68 -4.92 -28.21
C ASP A 76 -0.96 -3.91 -27.31
N ALA A 77 -0.01 -4.41 -26.52
CA ALA A 77 0.79 -3.67 -25.55
C ALA A 77 2.20 -3.36 -26.07
N LYS A 78 2.41 -3.38 -27.39
CA LYS A 78 3.68 -2.99 -28.00
C LYS A 78 4.11 -1.59 -27.55
N GLY A 79 5.33 -1.49 -27.02
CA GLY A 79 5.89 -0.23 -26.50
C GLY A 79 5.36 0.18 -25.11
N LYS A 80 4.48 -0.61 -24.50
CA LYS A 80 3.94 -0.40 -23.16
C LYS A 80 4.58 -1.33 -22.14
N TYR A 81 4.43 -1.01 -20.86
CA TYR A 81 5.05 -1.67 -19.72
C TYR A 81 3.98 -2.25 -18.80
N LEU A 82 4.02 -3.55 -18.55
CA LEU A 82 3.03 -4.24 -17.71
C LEU A 82 3.64 -4.49 -16.33
N ILE A 83 3.04 -3.92 -15.29
CA ILE A 83 3.40 -4.11 -13.88
C ILE A 83 2.29 -4.86 -13.13
N PRO A 84 2.58 -5.45 -11.96
CA PRO A 84 1.54 -5.87 -11.02
C PRO A 84 0.70 -4.68 -10.56
N GLY A 85 -0.54 -4.93 -10.15
CA GLY A 85 -1.40 -3.95 -9.49
C GLY A 85 -0.73 -3.33 -8.27
N LEU A 86 -0.89 -2.01 -8.10
CA LEU A 86 -0.31 -1.28 -6.97
C LEU A 86 -1.12 -1.53 -5.69
N TRP A 87 -0.43 -1.45 -4.55
CA TRP A 87 -0.93 -1.69 -3.21
C TRP A 87 -0.65 -0.44 -2.34
N ASP A 88 -1.70 0.27 -1.91
CA ASP A 88 -1.57 1.38 -0.95
C ASP A 88 -1.81 0.85 0.47
N MET A 89 -0.76 0.75 1.25
CA MET A 89 -0.81 0.04 2.53
C MET A 89 -1.08 0.95 3.72
N HIS A 90 -1.49 2.20 3.54
CA HIS A 90 -1.94 3.01 4.67
C HIS A 90 -2.93 4.05 4.19
N VAL A 91 -4.22 3.80 4.41
CA VAL A 91 -5.29 4.76 4.08
C VAL A 91 -6.30 4.82 5.23
N HIS A 92 -7.15 5.84 5.22
CA HIS A 92 -8.17 6.02 6.26
C HIS A 92 -9.53 6.38 5.69
N PHE A 93 -10.55 5.62 6.14
CA PHE A 93 -11.94 5.99 6.00
C PHE A 93 -12.54 6.46 7.34
N GLY A 94 -13.22 7.60 7.35
CA GLY A 94 -13.77 8.15 8.58
C GLY A 94 -14.50 9.49 8.45
N GLY A 95 -14.72 10.14 9.58
CA GLY A 95 -15.50 11.38 9.71
C GLY A 95 -16.95 11.12 10.07
N GLY A 96 -17.23 9.95 10.63
CA GLY A 96 -18.54 9.54 11.14
C GLY A 96 -19.56 9.16 10.06
N PRO A 97 -20.76 8.70 10.49
CA PRO A 97 -21.75 8.11 9.59
C PRO A 97 -22.25 9.05 8.49
N ALA A 98 -22.21 10.37 8.71
CA ALA A 98 -22.63 11.36 7.72
C ALA A 98 -21.72 11.40 6.48
N LEU A 99 -20.47 10.94 6.58
CA LEU A 99 -19.50 10.98 5.49
C LEU A 99 -19.30 9.61 4.81
N VAL A 100 -20.15 8.62 5.10
CA VAL A 100 -20.07 7.28 4.48
C VAL A 100 -20.07 7.36 2.96
N GLU A 101 -20.96 8.15 2.36
CA GLU A 101 -21.04 8.27 0.90
C GLU A 101 -19.84 9.03 0.30
N GLU A 102 -19.30 10.04 0.99
CA GLU A 102 -18.07 10.72 0.55
C GLU A 102 -16.87 9.78 0.58
N ASN A 103 -16.72 8.99 1.65
CA ASN A 103 -15.67 7.98 1.77
C ASN A 103 -15.82 6.88 0.71
N LYS A 104 -17.04 6.41 0.45
CA LYS A 104 -17.34 5.41 -0.57
C LYS A 104 -16.95 5.88 -1.97
N ALA A 105 -17.09 7.18 -2.26
CA ALA A 105 -16.70 7.78 -3.52
C ALA A 105 -15.17 7.84 -3.74
N LEU A 106 -14.36 7.55 -2.73
CA LEU A 106 -12.90 7.43 -2.86
C LEU A 106 -12.49 6.09 -3.50
N LEU A 107 -13.31 5.04 -3.38
CA LEU A 107 -12.96 3.69 -3.85
C LEU A 107 -12.62 3.62 -5.36
N PRO A 108 -13.38 4.26 -6.27
CA PRO A 108 -13.02 4.28 -7.69
C PRO A 108 -11.72 5.02 -7.99
N LEU A 109 -11.30 5.96 -7.15
CA LEU A 109 -10.06 6.73 -7.35
C LEU A 109 -8.84 5.83 -7.30
N TYR A 110 -8.80 4.85 -6.39
CA TYR A 110 -7.71 3.88 -6.31
C TYR A 110 -7.55 3.10 -7.62
N ILE A 111 -8.66 2.57 -8.17
CA ILE A 111 -8.62 1.83 -9.44
C ILE A 111 -8.21 2.74 -10.61
N ALA A 112 -8.73 3.97 -10.67
CA ALA A 112 -8.36 4.94 -11.70
C ALA A 112 -6.84 5.25 -11.74
N HIS A 113 -6.16 5.04 -10.62
CA HIS A 113 -4.71 5.22 -10.42
C HIS A 113 -3.95 3.88 -10.34
N GLY A 114 -4.56 2.76 -10.77
CA GLY A 114 -3.87 1.47 -10.83
C GLY A 114 -3.60 0.80 -9.47
N ILE A 115 -4.16 1.34 -8.38
CA ILE A 115 -4.14 0.72 -7.07
C ILE A 115 -5.28 -0.30 -6.99
N THR A 116 -4.89 -1.58 -6.92
CA THR A 116 -5.82 -2.72 -6.93
C THR A 116 -6.10 -3.27 -5.54
N THR A 117 -5.28 -2.92 -4.54
CA THR A 117 -5.45 -3.32 -3.14
C THR A 117 -5.09 -2.16 -2.21
N ILE A 118 -5.86 -1.99 -1.14
CA ILE A 118 -5.61 -0.98 -0.11
C ILE A 118 -5.66 -1.60 1.29
N ARG A 119 -4.88 -1.06 2.23
CA ARG A 119 -4.92 -1.40 3.66
C ARG A 119 -5.42 -0.20 4.48
N ASP A 120 -6.67 -0.26 4.90
CA ASP A 120 -7.23 0.70 5.85
C ASP A 120 -6.63 0.50 7.24
N CYS A 121 -5.99 1.54 7.77
CA CYS A 121 -5.30 1.55 9.07
C CYS A 121 -6.15 2.16 10.19
N SER A 122 -7.47 1.99 10.09
CA SER A 122 -8.49 2.44 11.05
C SER A 122 -8.72 3.95 11.07
N GLY A 123 -9.87 4.38 10.56
CA GLY A 123 -10.53 5.63 10.97
C GLY A 123 -11.65 5.36 11.99
N ASP A 124 -12.71 6.19 12.00
CA ASP A 124 -13.83 6.05 12.93
C ASP A 124 -15.06 5.31 12.35
N LEU A 125 -14.88 4.63 11.21
CA LEU A 125 -15.91 3.85 10.50
C LEU A 125 -15.60 2.34 10.37
N PRO A 126 -15.08 1.64 11.39
CA PRO A 126 -14.56 0.28 11.22
C PRO A 126 -15.59 -0.73 10.71
N GLN A 127 -16.84 -0.66 11.18
CA GLN A 127 -17.90 -1.58 10.72
C GLN A 127 -18.33 -1.32 9.27
N GLN A 128 -18.31 -0.06 8.83
CA GLN A 128 -18.61 0.28 7.44
C GLN A 128 -17.51 -0.22 6.49
N VAL A 129 -16.24 -0.09 6.90
CA VAL A 129 -15.10 -0.62 6.14
C VAL A 129 -15.17 -2.14 6.03
N LEU A 130 -15.51 -2.84 7.12
CA LEU A 130 -15.73 -4.29 7.10
C LEU A 130 -16.88 -4.70 6.16
N GLN A 131 -17.97 -3.92 6.12
CA GLN A 131 -19.06 -4.13 5.18
C GLN A 131 -18.59 -3.94 3.73
N TRP A 132 -17.92 -2.83 3.41
CA TRP A 132 -17.39 -2.58 2.07
C TRP A 132 -16.40 -3.64 1.63
N ARG A 133 -15.56 -4.16 2.54
CA ARG A 133 -14.67 -5.29 2.25
C ARG A 133 -15.45 -6.50 1.75
N GLY A 134 -16.56 -6.84 2.41
CA GLY A 134 -17.45 -7.93 1.99
C GLY A 134 -18.14 -7.66 0.65
N GLU A 135 -18.67 -6.44 0.45
CA GLU A 135 -19.32 -6.02 -0.79
C GLU A 135 -18.36 -5.98 -1.98
N ILE A 136 -17.10 -5.59 -1.77
CA ILE A 136 -16.07 -5.62 -2.80
C ILE A 136 -15.68 -7.06 -3.11
N ALA A 137 -15.48 -7.90 -2.08
CA ALA A 137 -15.11 -9.29 -2.27
C ALA A 137 -16.18 -10.11 -3.00
N ASN A 138 -17.47 -9.77 -2.85
CA ASN A 138 -18.58 -10.43 -3.56
C ASN A 138 -19.04 -9.71 -4.84
N GLY A 139 -18.40 -8.59 -5.20
CA GLY A 139 -18.67 -7.85 -6.44
C GLY A 139 -19.89 -6.93 -6.41
N THR A 140 -20.54 -6.71 -5.27
CA THR A 140 -21.67 -5.76 -5.14
C THR A 140 -21.23 -4.31 -4.94
N LEU A 141 -19.96 -4.07 -4.59
CA LEU A 141 -19.33 -2.76 -4.55
C LEU A 141 -18.06 -2.73 -5.42
N PHE A 142 -17.99 -1.74 -6.32
CA PHE A 142 -16.80 -1.53 -7.13
C PHE A 142 -15.68 -0.85 -6.31
N GLY A 143 -14.50 -1.47 -6.28
CA GLY A 143 -13.32 -0.91 -5.61
C GLY A 143 -12.09 -1.84 -5.62
N PRO A 144 -10.98 -1.36 -5.06
CA PRO A 144 -9.78 -2.17 -4.81
C PRO A 144 -10.09 -3.23 -3.74
N ARG A 145 -9.35 -4.33 -3.74
CA ARG A 145 -9.35 -5.26 -2.60
C ARG A 145 -9.04 -4.48 -1.32
N LEU A 146 -9.86 -4.65 -0.29
CA LEU A 146 -9.77 -3.89 0.94
C LEU A 146 -9.31 -4.80 2.09
N LEU A 147 -8.15 -4.50 2.64
CA LEU A 147 -7.63 -5.09 3.87
C LEU A 147 -7.84 -4.08 5.00
N THR A 148 -8.20 -4.51 6.19
CA THR A 148 -8.47 -3.57 7.30
C THR A 148 -8.08 -4.14 8.66
N SER A 149 -7.65 -3.26 9.55
CA SER A 149 -7.51 -3.57 10.98
C SER A 149 -8.84 -3.57 11.73
N GLY A 150 -9.93 -3.14 11.09
CA GLY A 150 -11.14 -2.75 11.81
C GLY A 150 -10.84 -1.60 12.78
N ALA A 151 -11.39 -1.69 13.98
CA ALA A 151 -11.13 -0.70 15.03
C ALA A 151 -9.71 -0.88 15.59
N LYS A 152 -8.96 0.20 15.72
CA LYS A 152 -7.64 0.19 16.38
C LYS A 152 -7.77 0.05 17.90
N ILE A 153 -6.78 -0.58 18.53
CA ILE A 153 -6.63 -0.68 19.99
C ILE A 153 -6.00 0.62 20.50
N GLU A 154 -6.59 1.19 21.54
CA GLU A 154 -6.15 2.45 22.15
C GLU A 154 -6.53 2.50 23.64
N GLY A 155 -5.93 3.41 24.41
CA GLY A 155 -6.27 3.64 25.80
C GLY A 155 -7.69 4.19 26.02
N ILE A 156 -8.03 4.37 27.29
CA ILE A 156 -9.32 4.94 27.71
C ILE A 156 -9.42 6.42 27.31
N LYS A 157 -10.61 6.85 26.90
CA LYS A 157 -10.90 8.23 26.45
C LYS A 157 -9.90 8.76 25.41
N PRO A 158 -9.77 8.06 24.28
CA PRO A 158 -8.78 8.39 23.27
C PRO A 158 -9.07 9.71 22.55
N VAL A 159 -8.03 10.27 21.95
CA VAL A 159 -8.17 11.43 21.04
C VAL A 159 -8.97 11.04 19.80
N TRP A 160 -8.78 9.81 19.32
CA TRP A 160 -9.41 9.29 18.11
C TRP A 160 -10.70 8.53 18.43
N LYS A 161 -11.72 8.71 17.60
CA LYS A 161 -12.99 7.99 17.72
C LYS A 161 -12.91 6.61 17.04
N GLY A 162 -13.86 5.73 17.37
CA GLY A 162 -14.03 4.43 16.70
C GLY A 162 -12.97 3.40 17.07
N THR A 163 -12.37 3.53 18.25
CA THR A 163 -11.34 2.65 18.79
C THR A 163 -11.91 1.56 19.71
N ILE A 164 -11.13 0.54 20.00
CA ILE A 164 -11.35 -0.39 21.11
C ILE A 164 -10.57 0.15 22.31
N GLU A 165 -11.28 0.66 23.32
CA GLU A 165 -10.67 1.23 24.52
C GLU A 165 -10.15 0.14 25.47
N VAL A 166 -8.89 0.27 25.89
CA VAL A 166 -8.17 -0.69 26.74
C VAL A 166 -7.63 0.02 27.98
N GLY A 167 -8.15 -0.36 29.15
CA GLY A 167 -7.69 0.14 30.46
C GLY A 167 -6.93 -0.90 31.29
N SER A 168 -6.93 -2.16 30.85
CA SER A 168 -6.32 -3.28 31.56
C SER A 168 -5.88 -4.39 30.60
N LYS A 169 -5.09 -5.35 31.08
CA LYS A 169 -4.70 -6.54 30.30
C LYS A 169 -5.92 -7.37 29.87
N ALA A 170 -6.93 -7.48 30.73
CA ALA A 170 -8.17 -8.17 30.40
C ALA A 170 -8.96 -7.46 29.30
N ASP A 171 -8.90 -6.13 29.23
CA ASP A 171 -9.51 -5.38 28.12
C ASP A 171 -8.73 -5.57 26.82
N ALA A 172 -7.40 -5.65 26.89
CA ALA A 172 -6.57 -5.97 25.73
C ALA A 172 -6.90 -7.37 25.18
N ASP A 173 -7.07 -8.38 26.05
CA ASP A 173 -7.48 -9.72 25.64
C ASP A 173 -8.85 -9.70 24.94
N LYS A 174 -9.83 -9.00 25.51
CA LYS A 174 -11.16 -8.78 24.87
C LYS A 174 -11.05 -8.04 23.55
N ALA A 175 -10.12 -7.08 23.43
CA ALA A 175 -9.89 -6.38 22.18
C ALA A 175 -9.40 -7.35 21.10
N ILE A 176 -8.47 -8.25 21.44
CA ILE A 176 -8.01 -9.30 20.52
C ILE A 176 -9.15 -10.26 20.14
N GLU A 177 -9.98 -10.69 21.09
CA GLU A 177 -11.16 -11.52 20.82
C GLU A 177 -12.13 -10.82 19.85
N ARG A 178 -12.33 -9.50 20.03
CA ARG A 178 -13.16 -8.70 19.14
C ARG A 178 -12.59 -8.64 17.73
N LEU A 179 -11.28 -8.42 17.59
CA LEU A 179 -10.61 -8.41 16.28
C LEU A 179 -10.73 -9.77 15.56
N GLN A 180 -10.61 -10.88 16.30
CA GLN A 180 -10.83 -12.23 15.76
C GLN A 180 -12.27 -12.43 15.30
N HIS A 181 -13.25 -12.00 16.11
CA HIS A 181 -14.67 -12.07 15.77
C HIS A 181 -14.97 -11.27 14.49
N ASP A 182 -14.43 -10.06 14.37
CA ASP A 182 -14.62 -9.18 13.22
C ASP A 182 -13.83 -9.64 11.98
N LYS A 183 -12.99 -10.67 12.14
CA LYS A 183 -12.16 -11.27 11.08
C LYS A 183 -11.33 -10.22 10.36
N VAL A 184 -10.70 -9.32 11.12
CA VAL A 184 -9.82 -8.29 10.57
C VAL A 184 -8.55 -8.92 9.98
N ASP A 185 -7.86 -8.21 9.11
CA ASP A 185 -6.68 -8.73 8.42
C ASP A 185 -5.39 -8.56 9.24
N PHE A 186 -5.38 -7.61 10.18
CA PHE A 186 -4.26 -7.30 11.07
C PHE A 186 -4.73 -6.51 12.30
N ALA A 187 -3.86 -6.32 13.29
CA ALA A 187 -4.16 -5.48 14.46
C ALA A 187 -3.46 -4.11 14.34
N LYS A 188 -4.19 -3.01 14.52
CA LYS A 188 -3.62 -1.66 14.63
C LYS A 188 -3.65 -1.24 16.10
N ILE A 189 -2.52 -0.73 16.62
CA ILE A 189 -2.38 -0.28 18.02
C ILE A 189 -1.84 1.16 18.00
N THR A 190 -2.46 2.08 18.74
CA THR A 190 -2.03 3.49 18.79
C THR A 190 -1.74 3.94 20.22
N ASP A 191 -1.03 5.05 20.36
CA ASP A 191 -0.39 5.51 21.60
C ASP A 191 -0.97 6.83 22.15
N SER A 192 -2.18 7.23 21.75
CA SER A 192 -2.72 8.53 22.19
C SER A 192 -3.01 8.57 23.68
N THR A 193 -3.58 7.50 24.26
CA THR A 193 -3.79 7.37 25.71
C THR A 193 -3.45 5.97 26.24
N LEU A 194 -3.07 5.03 25.37
CA LEU A 194 -2.63 3.68 25.78
C LEU A 194 -1.32 3.75 26.57
N THR A 195 -1.28 3.13 27.74
CA THR A 195 -0.06 3.12 28.56
C THR A 195 1.03 2.27 27.90
N PRO A 196 2.33 2.55 28.14
CA PRO A 196 3.44 1.73 27.65
C PRO A 196 3.29 0.23 27.96
N GLU A 197 2.86 -0.11 29.19
CA GLU A 197 2.63 -1.50 29.59
C GLU A 197 1.52 -2.16 28.75
N LEU A 198 0.40 -1.47 28.55
CA LEU A 198 -0.73 -2.00 27.79
C LEU A 198 -0.44 -2.05 26.30
N PHE A 199 0.37 -1.14 25.76
CA PHE A 199 0.87 -1.22 24.38
C PHE A 199 1.67 -2.50 24.16
N LEU A 200 2.70 -2.75 24.99
CA LEU A 200 3.53 -3.95 24.89
C LEU A 200 2.70 -5.22 25.09
N TYR A 201 1.77 -5.22 26.06
CA TYR A 201 0.88 -6.34 26.28
C TYR A 201 -0.02 -6.61 25.06
N SER A 202 -0.63 -5.56 24.49
CA SER A 202 -1.51 -5.68 23.33
C SER A 202 -0.78 -6.19 22.09
N ALA A 203 0.44 -5.71 21.83
CA ALA A 203 1.28 -6.22 20.75
C ALA A 203 1.61 -7.72 20.93
N SER A 204 1.96 -8.12 22.16
CA SER A 204 2.23 -9.52 22.50
C SER A 204 1.00 -10.40 22.36
N ALA A 205 -0.16 -9.92 22.83
CA ALA A 205 -1.44 -10.62 22.72
C ALA A 205 -1.87 -10.79 21.26
N ALA A 206 -1.75 -9.73 20.44
CA ALA A 206 -2.02 -9.79 19.00
C ALA A 206 -1.15 -10.85 18.30
N ARG A 207 0.16 -10.85 18.58
CA ARG A 207 1.09 -11.85 18.02
C ARG A 207 0.72 -13.28 18.44
N LYS A 208 0.40 -13.49 19.72
CA LYS A 208 -0.02 -14.81 20.24
C LYS A 208 -1.31 -15.31 19.58
N ALA A 209 -2.21 -14.39 19.25
CA ALA A 209 -3.44 -14.68 18.52
C ALA A 209 -3.25 -14.85 17.01
N GLY A 210 -2.03 -14.72 16.49
CA GLY A 210 -1.69 -14.92 15.08
C GLY A 210 -1.81 -13.66 14.22
N PHE A 211 -2.12 -12.50 14.81
CA PHE A 211 -2.14 -11.24 14.06
C PHE A 211 -0.73 -10.70 13.84
N LYS A 212 -0.53 -10.06 12.69
CA LYS A 212 0.53 -9.06 12.54
C LYS A 212 0.02 -7.75 13.12
N ALA A 213 0.79 -7.15 14.02
CA ALA A 213 0.46 -5.85 14.60
C ALA A 213 1.20 -4.73 13.87
N SER A 214 0.51 -3.63 13.60
CA SER A 214 1.11 -2.35 13.24
C SER A 214 0.70 -1.27 14.23
N GLY A 215 1.46 -0.18 14.29
CA GLY A 215 1.12 0.82 15.29
C GLY A 215 2.01 2.05 15.37
N HIS A 216 1.58 2.94 16.25
CA HIS A 216 2.28 4.15 16.65
C HIS A 216 2.97 3.85 17.97
N ILE A 217 4.28 4.01 18.04
CA ILE A 217 5.07 3.59 19.20
C ILE A 217 5.06 4.69 20.25
N PRO A 218 4.59 4.43 21.48
CA PRO A 218 4.64 5.42 22.56
C PRO A 218 6.03 6.04 22.72
N MET A 219 6.12 7.36 22.88
CA MET A 219 7.40 8.03 23.15
C MET A 219 8.10 7.48 24.40
N ALA A 220 7.32 6.98 25.36
CA ALA A 220 7.82 6.33 26.58
C ALA A 220 8.35 4.90 26.40
N LEU A 221 8.41 4.36 25.18
CA LEU A 221 9.00 3.05 24.85
C LEU A 221 10.08 3.17 23.79
N THR A 222 11.16 2.41 23.87
CA THR A 222 12.07 2.29 22.72
C THR A 222 11.38 1.54 21.58
N VAL A 223 11.84 1.77 20.35
CA VAL A 223 11.35 1.01 19.18
C VAL A 223 11.67 -0.48 19.34
N GLU A 224 12.83 -0.81 19.90
CA GLU A 224 13.23 -2.19 20.20
C GLU A 224 12.24 -2.88 21.15
N GLN A 225 11.79 -2.20 22.22
CA GLN A 225 10.78 -2.76 23.13
C GLN A 225 9.46 -3.08 22.41
N ALA A 226 9.02 -2.22 21.49
CA ALA A 226 7.82 -2.47 20.70
C ALA A 226 7.98 -3.67 19.74
N VAL A 227 9.14 -3.77 19.09
CA VAL A 227 9.48 -4.91 18.21
C VAL A 227 9.57 -6.21 19.01
N ASP A 228 10.22 -6.21 20.17
CA ASP A 228 10.32 -7.35 21.09
C ASP A 228 8.94 -7.86 21.51
N ALA A 229 8.01 -6.95 21.78
CA ALA A 229 6.63 -7.27 22.11
C ALA A 229 5.85 -7.88 20.94
N GLY A 230 6.31 -7.72 19.70
CA GLY A 230 5.72 -8.36 18.52
C GLY A 230 5.15 -7.39 17.47
N LEU A 231 5.50 -6.11 17.53
CA LEU A 231 5.13 -5.17 16.46
C LEU A 231 5.80 -5.60 15.14
N ALA A 232 5.00 -5.77 14.09
CA ALA A 232 5.43 -6.30 12.79
C ALA A 232 5.52 -5.24 11.69
N SER A 233 4.95 -4.05 11.91
CA SER A 233 5.07 -2.90 11.02
C SER A 233 5.13 -1.63 11.85
N ILE A 234 6.17 -0.82 11.63
CA ILE A 234 6.31 0.52 12.21
C ILE A 234 5.66 1.48 11.22
N GLU A 235 4.64 2.20 11.68
CA GLU A 235 3.91 3.14 10.85
C GLU A 235 4.45 4.54 11.08
N HIS A 236 4.65 5.30 9.99
CA HIS A 236 5.25 6.63 9.96
C HIS A 236 6.75 6.64 10.28
N LEU A 237 7.52 7.37 9.47
CA LEU A 237 8.98 7.28 9.49
C LEU A 237 9.62 7.89 10.76
N ASP A 238 8.92 8.80 11.44
CA ASP A 238 9.35 9.42 12.69
C ASP A 238 9.52 8.41 13.84
N TYR A 239 8.68 7.37 13.88
CA TYR A 239 8.87 6.30 14.86
C TYR A 239 10.12 5.47 14.57
N ALA A 240 10.45 5.23 13.30
CA ALA A 240 11.68 4.54 12.93
C ALA A 240 12.93 5.42 13.14
N PHE A 241 12.81 6.74 12.94
CA PHE A 241 13.90 7.70 13.21
C PHE A 241 14.40 7.62 14.65
N LYS A 242 13.47 7.45 15.60
CA LYS A 242 13.77 7.33 17.03
C LYS A 242 14.82 6.28 17.37
N ALA A 243 14.80 5.13 16.69
CA ALA A 243 15.75 4.04 16.91
C ALA A 243 17.20 4.38 16.52
N GLY A 244 17.41 5.50 15.82
CA GLY A 244 18.73 6.02 15.48
C GLY A 244 19.38 6.88 16.56
N SER A 245 18.66 7.21 17.64
CA SER A 245 19.20 8.00 18.75
C SER A 245 20.02 7.13 19.72
N LYS A 246 21.21 7.60 20.10
CA LYS A 246 22.03 6.98 21.16
C LYS A 246 21.38 7.05 22.55
N ASP A 247 20.51 8.04 22.75
CA ASP A 247 19.88 8.34 24.03
C ASP A 247 18.42 7.85 24.09
N GLU A 248 17.96 7.08 23.09
CA GLU A 248 16.55 6.68 22.95
C GLU A 248 15.95 6.17 24.27
N ALA A 249 16.64 5.25 24.94
CA ALA A 249 16.16 4.64 26.19
C ALA A 249 16.02 5.67 27.31
N GLN A 250 16.97 6.60 27.43
CA GLN A 250 16.92 7.66 28.44
C GLN A 250 15.81 8.66 28.14
N ILE A 251 15.64 9.05 26.87
CA ILE A 251 14.57 9.93 26.41
C ILE A 251 13.20 9.30 26.70
N ALA A 252 13.03 8.02 26.38
CA ALA A 252 11.81 7.28 26.65
C ALA A 252 11.49 7.23 28.15
N ALA A 253 12.50 6.95 28.99
CA ALA A 253 12.34 6.92 30.44
C ALA A 253 12.00 8.30 31.03
N ASP A 254 12.62 9.37 30.54
CA ASP A 254 12.34 10.75 30.98
C ASP A 254 10.94 11.19 30.57
N PHE A 255 10.53 10.91 29.33
CA PHE A 255 9.19 11.21 28.85
C PHE A 255 8.13 10.42 29.63
N GLY A 256 8.33 9.12 29.83
CA GLY A 256 7.41 8.26 30.58
C GLY A 256 7.25 8.66 32.05
N ALA A 257 8.27 9.27 32.64
CA ALA A 257 8.23 9.82 33.99
C ALA A 257 7.74 11.27 34.07
N GLY A 258 7.36 11.89 32.94
CA GLY A 258 6.91 13.28 32.87
C GLY A 258 8.01 14.32 33.15
N ARG A 259 9.30 13.94 33.01
CA ARG A 259 10.45 14.85 33.21
C ARG A 259 10.68 15.78 32.03
N ILE A 260 10.27 15.36 30.83
CA ILE A 260 10.36 16.12 29.59
C ILE A 260 9.04 16.03 28.83
N ASP A 261 8.72 17.04 28.03
CA ASP A 261 7.58 17.02 27.11
C ASP A 261 7.98 16.47 25.73
N ARG A 262 7.03 16.50 24.78
CA ARG A 262 7.26 15.97 23.43
C ARG A 262 8.27 16.82 22.64
N ALA A 263 8.29 18.13 22.85
CA ALA A 263 9.18 19.02 22.13
C ALA A 263 10.64 18.78 22.55
N GLU A 264 10.89 18.69 23.85
CA GLU A 264 12.22 18.36 24.37
C GLU A 264 12.65 16.93 24.01
N ALA A 265 11.73 15.96 24.02
CA ALA A 265 12.03 14.61 23.56
C ALA A 265 12.49 14.59 22.10
N ASN A 266 11.78 15.28 21.20
CA ASN A 266 12.16 15.38 19.79
C ASN A 266 13.51 16.07 19.62
N HIS A 267 13.73 17.21 20.29
CA HIS A 267 15.01 17.92 20.25
C HIS A 267 16.19 17.03 20.68
N ARG A 268 16.00 16.23 21.75
CA ARG A 268 17.03 15.27 22.19
C ARG A 268 17.24 14.12 21.21
N LEU A 269 16.18 13.60 20.57
CA LEU A 269 16.31 12.59 19.53
C LEU A 269 17.15 13.12 18.36
N ASP A 270 16.86 14.34 17.91
CA ASP A 270 17.59 14.98 16.82
C ASP A 270 19.07 15.20 17.19
N ALA A 271 19.34 15.72 18.40
CA ALA A 271 20.69 16.01 18.87
C ALA A 271 21.56 14.75 19.10
N SER A 272 20.93 13.60 19.34
CA SER A 272 21.61 12.34 19.65
C SER A 272 21.50 11.30 18.53
N PHE A 273 20.93 11.67 17.38
CA PHE A 273 20.84 10.78 16.22
C PHE A 273 22.24 10.42 15.71
N ASP A 274 22.44 9.13 15.44
CA ASP A 274 23.70 8.58 14.98
C ASP A 274 23.46 7.49 13.93
N ARG A 275 24.09 7.64 12.76
CA ARG A 275 23.91 6.74 11.61
C ARG A 275 24.22 5.28 11.95
N GLU A 276 25.30 5.01 12.67
CA GLU A 276 25.69 3.63 12.99
C GLU A 276 24.73 2.99 13.99
N THR A 277 24.25 3.77 14.96
CA THR A 277 23.17 3.38 15.88
C THR A 277 21.91 3.02 15.11
N ALA A 278 21.50 3.87 14.17
CA ALA A 278 20.35 3.63 13.30
C ALA A 278 20.52 2.34 12.47
N LEU A 279 21.64 2.18 11.76
CA LEU A 279 21.91 0.98 10.95
C LEU A 279 21.95 -0.30 11.79
N HIS A 280 22.47 -0.23 13.02
CA HIS A 280 22.45 -1.36 13.94
C HIS A 280 21.01 -1.78 14.29
N ALA A 281 20.18 -0.82 14.73
CA ALA A 281 18.77 -1.08 15.05
C ALA A 281 17.99 -1.58 13.82
N TYR A 282 18.16 -0.95 12.66
CA TYR A 282 17.45 -1.32 11.44
C TYR A 282 17.84 -2.71 10.94
N ARG A 283 19.11 -3.11 11.07
CA ARG A 283 19.53 -4.48 10.75
C ARG A 283 18.90 -5.50 11.70
N ASP A 284 18.70 -5.16 12.97
CA ASP A 284 17.95 -6.00 13.91
C ASP A 284 16.48 -6.15 13.49
N PHE A 285 15.83 -5.03 13.17
CA PHE A 285 14.45 -5.01 12.68
C PHE A 285 14.28 -5.87 11.42
N ALA A 286 15.22 -5.76 10.47
CA ALA A 286 15.23 -6.56 9.25
C ALA A 286 15.35 -8.07 9.54
N LYS A 287 16.24 -8.47 10.46
CA LYS A 287 16.39 -9.89 10.89
C LYS A 287 15.11 -10.46 11.50
N ARG A 288 14.35 -9.61 12.21
CA ARG A 288 13.07 -9.96 12.83
C ARG A 288 11.88 -9.86 11.88
N GLY A 289 12.11 -9.43 10.64
CA GLY A 289 11.09 -9.33 9.60
C GLY A 289 10.10 -8.18 9.81
N VAL A 290 10.52 -7.13 10.51
CA VAL A 290 9.75 -5.89 10.69
C VAL A 290 9.73 -5.09 9.39
N PHE A 291 8.58 -4.51 9.07
CA PHE A 291 8.39 -3.60 7.94
C PHE A 291 8.26 -2.17 8.44
N VAL A 292 8.52 -1.20 7.57
CA VAL A 292 8.30 0.23 7.85
C VAL A 292 7.43 0.83 6.76
N THR A 293 6.34 1.48 7.16
CA THR A 293 5.49 2.30 6.29
C THR A 293 5.84 3.77 6.48
N PRO A 294 6.56 4.43 5.55
CA PRO A 294 7.08 5.77 5.80
C PRO A 294 6.02 6.88 5.86
N THR A 295 4.99 6.82 4.99
CA THR A 295 3.93 7.84 4.84
C THR A 295 4.48 9.27 4.71
N LEU A 296 5.50 9.45 3.85
CA LEU A 296 6.17 10.75 3.69
C LEU A 296 5.26 11.83 3.12
N ASN A 297 4.31 11.46 2.26
CA ASN A 297 3.44 12.40 1.56
C ASN A 297 2.64 13.30 2.50
N GLY A 298 1.99 12.72 3.51
CA GLY A 298 1.18 13.48 4.47
C GLY A 298 1.98 14.51 5.26
N GLY A 299 3.17 14.13 5.75
CA GLY A 299 4.09 15.05 6.43
C GLY A 299 4.60 16.14 5.47
N ARG A 300 5.06 15.74 4.28
CA ARG A 300 5.61 16.65 3.27
C ARG A 300 4.64 17.75 2.87
N ILE A 301 3.36 17.44 2.73
CA ILE A 301 2.33 18.42 2.37
C ILE A 301 2.16 19.47 3.47
N LEU A 302 1.97 19.05 4.72
CA LEU A 302 1.73 19.98 5.83
C LEU A 302 2.98 20.78 6.21
N ASP A 303 4.15 20.13 6.19
CA ASP A 303 5.39 20.77 6.60
C ASP A 303 5.83 21.84 5.61
N PHE A 304 5.47 21.72 4.33
CA PHE A 304 5.82 22.68 3.27
C PHE A 304 4.61 23.45 2.74
N LEU A 305 3.52 23.54 3.52
CA LEU A 305 2.32 24.29 3.14
C LEU A 305 2.59 25.78 2.87
N ASP A 306 3.69 26.33 3.39
CA ASP A 306 4.17 27.68 3.08
C ASP A 306 4.77 27.83 1.67
N GLN A 307 5.15 26.73 1.04
CA GLN A 307 5.72 26.68 -0.31
C GLN A 307 4.73 26.12 -1.34
N ASP A 308 3.86 25.21 -0.92
CA ASP A 308 2.93 24.49 -1.80
C ASP A 308 1.48 24.97 -1.55
N ASP A 309 0.95 25.79 -2.46
CA ASP A 309 -0.44 26.27 -2.39
C ASP A 309 -1.44 25.20 -2.89
N HIS A 310 -2.16 24.61 -1.95
CA HIS A 310 -3.22 23.63 -2.22
C HIS A 310 -4.63 24.22 -2.28
N ALA A 311 -4.80 25.56 -2.16
CA ALA A 311 -6.12 26.18 -2.18
C ALA A 311 -6.86 25.98 -3.51
N ASN A 312 -6.11 25.82 -4.60
CA ASN A 312 -6.63 25.61 -5.97
C ASN A 312 -6.23 24.24 -6.54
N ASP A 313 -5.94 23.27 -5.66
CA ASP A 313 -5.51 21.94 -6.10
C ASP A 313 -6.61 21.26 -6.95
N PRO A 314 -6.30 20.85 -8.20
CA PRO A 314 -7.26 20.17 -9.06
C PRO A 314 -7.87 18.91 -8.44
N TYR A 315 -7.17 18.26 -7.50
CA TYR A 315 -7.67 17.07 -6.82
C TYR A 315 -8.78 17.33 -5.81
N LEU A 316 -9.00 18.58 -5.38
CA LEU A 316 -10.16 18.96 -4.56
C LEU A 316 -11.49 18.67 -5.27
N ALA A 317 -11.48 18.55 -6.61
CA ALA A 317 -12.65 18.14 -7.38
C ALA A 317 -13.09 16.68 -7.12
N TYR A 318 -12.26 15.86 -6.46
CA TYR A 318 -12.55 14.47 -6.11
C TYR A 318 -12.81 14.25 -4.62
N ILE A 319 -12.66 15.28 -3.78
CA ILE A 319 -12.84 15.18 -2.34
C ILE A 319 -14.09 15.96 -1.92
N GLY A 320 -15.04 15.26 -1.31
CA GLY A 320 -16.29 15.85 -0.85
C GLY A 320 -16.10 16.96 0.20
N PRO A 321 -17.02 17.93 0.29
CA PRO A 321 -16.90 19.06 1.21
C PRO A 321 -16.82 18.62 2.68
N GLY A 322 -17.53 17.56 3.07
CA GLY A 322 -17.48 17.02 4.43
C GLY A 322 -16.10 16.49 4.78
N LEU A 323 -15.49 15.67 3.92
CA LEU A 323 -14.13 15.17 4.09
C LEU A 323 -13.11 16.32 4.13
N ARG A 324 -13.25 17.33 3.27
CA ARG A 324 -12.39 18.53 3.31
C ARG A 324 -12.46 19.26 4.64
N ALA A 325 -13.66 19.34 5.24
CA ALA A 325 -13.83 19.94 6.55
C ALA A 325 -13.12 19.16 7.68
N THR A 326 -12.94 17.83 7.54
CA THR A 326 -12.31 17.01 8.60
C THR A 326 -10.86 17.41 8.90
N TYR A 327 -10.14 17.93 7.91
CA TYR A 327 -8.73 18.29 8.04
C TYR A 327 -8.47 19.81 8.03
N ALA A 328 -9.51 20.65 7.91
CA ALA A 328 -9.37 22.10 7.82
C ALA A 328 -8.60 22.70 9.00
N TRP A 329 -8.86 22.21 10.21
CA TRP A 329 -8.16 22.66 11.43
C TRP A 329 -6.64 22.42 11.39
N ARG A 330 -6.17 21.37 10.70
CA ARG A 330 -4.73 21.09 10.55
C ARG A 330 -4.08 22.11 9.62
N VAL A 331 -4.75 22.41 8.51
CA VAL A 331 -4.33 23.43 7.53
C VAL A 331 -4.27 24.80 8.21
N GLU A 332 -5.33 25.19 8.93
CA GLU A 332 -5.38 26.45 9.67
C GLU A 332 -4.29 26.53 10.75
N ARG A 333 -3.99 25.43 11.44
CA ARG A 333 -2.91 25.37 12.42
C ARG A 333 -1.55 25.57 11.74
N ALA A 334 -1.29 24.86 10.65
CA ALA A 334 -0.03 24.95 9.92
C ALA A 334 0.20 26.33 9.30
N ALA A 335 -0.86 26.98 8.80
CA ALA A 335 -0.84 28.33 8.23
C ALA A 335 -0.57 29.44 9.27
N LYS A 336 -0.78 29.16 10.56
CA LYS A 336 -0.51 30.10 11.67
C LYS A 336 0.90 29.98 12.26
N ALA A 337 1.75 29.11 11.70
CA ALA A 337 3.10 28.90 12.19
C ALA A 337 3.98 30.16 12.01
N THR A 338 4.85 30.44 12.98
CA THR A 338 5.86 31.49 12.87
C THR A 338 6.98 31.08 11.90
N PRO A 339 7.78 32.02 11.34
CA PRO A 339 8.91 31.66 10.48
C PRO A 339 9.87 30.64 11.10
N ALA A 340 10.15 30.75 12.41
CA ALA A 340 10.99 29.78 13.12
C ALA A 340 10.36 28.39 13.22
N GLN A 341 9.03 28.30 13.39
CA GLN A 341 8.31 27.02 13.39
C GLN A 341 8.27 26.39 11.99
N ILE A 342 8.20 27.20 10.93
CA ILE A 342 8.27 26.76 9.54
C ILE A 342 9.66 26.18 9.24
N GLU A 343 10.72 26.90 9.59
CA GLU A 343 12.09 26.41 9.42
C GLU A 343 12.33 25.11 10.20
N ALA A 344 11.86 25.04 11.45
CA ALA A 344 12.01 23.86 12.29
C ALA A 344 11.31 22.61 11.71
N ARG A 345 10.06 22.73 11.21
CA ARG A 345 9.36 21.58 10.62
C ARG A 345 9.96 21.15 9.28
N HIS A 346 10.50 22.07 8.46
CA HIS A 346 11.24 21.70 7.25
C HIS A 346 12.49 20.90 7.59
N ALA A 347 13.28 21.37 8.57
CA ALA A 347 14.47 20.68 9.04
C ALA A 347 14.13 19.29 9.59
N GLN A 348 13.08 19.20 10.41
CA GLN A 348 12.59 17.94 10.98
C GLN A 348 12.16 16.96 9.87
N TYR A 349 11.39 17.41 8.88
CA TYR A 349 11.00 16.57 7.75
C TYR A 349 12.23 15.97 7.06
N HIS A 350 13.23 16.79 6.74
CA HIS A 350 14.44 16.32 6.07
C HIS A 350 15.26 15.34 6.91
N GLN A 351 15.35 15.56 8.23
CA GLN A 351 16.03 14.64 9.14
C GLN A 351 15.33 13.28 9.20
N VAL A 352 14.00 13.28 9.33
CA VAL A 352 13.20 12.05 9.35
C VAL A 352 13.28 11.34 8.00
N ALA A 353 13.08 12.04 6.89
CA ALA A 353 13.14 11.48 5.55
C ALA A 353 14.51 10.83 5.23
N ALA A 354 15.60 11.37 5.76
CA ALA A 354 16.95 10.87 5.54
C ALA A 354 17.20 9.44 6.08
N VAL A 355 16.33 8.88 6.94
CA VAL A 355 16.48 7.50 7.42
C VAL A 355 15.91 6.46 6.45
N LEU A 356 15.08 6.88 5.48
CA LEU A 356 14.52 6.00 4.47
C LEU A 356 15.58 5.18 3.72
N PRO A 357 16.65 5.77 3.16
CA PRO A 357 17.72 5.00 2.52
C PRO A 357 18.51 4.12 3.51
N LEU A 358 18.61 4.51 4.79
CA LEU A 358 19.29 3.70 5.82
C LEU A 358 18.51 2.42 6.14
N LEU A 359 17.19 2.52 6.25
CA LEU A 359 16.30 1.37 6.42
C LEU A 359 16.46 0.40 5.24
N GLN A 360 16.44 0.93 4.01
CA GLN A 360 16.61 0.16 2.80
C GLN A 360 17.99 -0.51 2.72
N GLU A 361 19.05 0.19 3.10
CA GLU A 361 20.43 -0.33 3.20
C GLU A 361 20.55 -1.45 4.25
N ALA A 362 19.89 -1.28 5.39
CA ALA A 362 19.86 -2.27 6.47
C ALA A 362 19.05 -3.53 6.14
N GLY A 363 18.32 -3.54 5.02
CA GLY A 363 17.48 -4.66 4.58
C GLY A 363 16.07 -4.65 5.16
N VAL A 364 15.64 -3.55 5.79
CA VAL A 364 14.25 -3.38 6.22
C VAL A 364 13.37 -3.26 4.99
N ARG A 365 12.24 -3.97 4.99
CA ARG A 365 11.28 -3.86 3.89
C ARG A 365 10.42 -2.62 4.07
N ILE A 366 10.60 -1.66 3.17
CA ILE A 366 9.73 -0.50 3.03
C ILE A 366 8.41 -0.93 2.39
N ILE A 367 7.28 -0.55 2.99
CA ILE A 367 5.94 -0.76 2.44
C ILE A 367 5.33 0.60 2.08
N ALA A 368 4.90 0.78 0.83
CA ALA A 368 4.33 2.05 0.39
C ALA A 368 2.93 2.21 0.98
N GLY A 369 2.68 3.34 1.65
CA GLY A 369 1.40 3.69 2.23
C GLY A 369 1.32 5.20 2.37
N THR A 370 0.16 5.78 2.17
CA THR A 370 0.03 7.23 1.99
C THR A 370 -0.36 7.98 3.25
N ASP A 371 -1.16 7.35 4.11
CA ASP A 371 -2.01 7.99 5.11
C ASP A 371 -3.13 8.84 4.46
N ALA A 372 -3.55 8.53 3.23
CA ALA A 372 -4.54 9.34 2.51
C ALA A 372 -5.98 9.14 3.01
N GLY A 373 -6.80 10.18 2.84
CA GLY A 373 -8.23 10.15 3.15
C GLY A 373 -8.63 10.99 4.37
N PHE A 374 -9.45 10.41 5.25
CA PHE A 374 -9.98 11.10 6.43
C PHE A 374 -8.87 11.74 7.29
N LEU A 375 -9.08 12.99 7.75
CA LEU A 375 -8.17 13.80 8.59
C LEU A 375 -6.83 14.24 7.99
N ASN A 376 -6.43 13.71 6.83
CA ASN A 376 -5.11 13.96 6.28
C ASN A 376 -5.16 15.00 5.15
N SER A 377 -4.62 16.18 5.46
CA SER A 377 -4.74 17.42 4.68
C SER A 377 -4.11 17.30 3.30
N PHE A 378 -4.93 17.45 2.26
CA PHE A 378 -4.53 17.40 0.84
C PHE A 378 -3.77 16.12 0.41
N ASN A 379 -3.79 15.08 1.24
CA ASN A 379 -3.21 13.79 0.92
C ASN A 379 -4.30 12.89 0.33
N TYR A 380 -4.31 12.79 -1.00
CA TYR A 380 -5.48 12.30 -1.74
C TYR A 380 -5.42 10.80 -2.05
N PRO A 381 -6.53 10.06 -1.83
CA PRO A 381 -6.70 8.68 -2.29
C PRO A 381 -6.43 8.52 -3.80
N GLY A 382 -5.71 7.46 -4.18
CA GLY A 382 -5.29 7.27 -5.56
C GLY A 382 -3.91 7.89 -5.81
N ILE A 383 -3.90 9.16 -6.23
CA ILE A 383 -2.68 9.87 -6.64
C ILE A 383 -1.61 9.93 -5.54
N GLY A 384 -2.00 9.95 -4.26
CA GLY A 384 -1.08 9.99 -3.14
C GLY A 384 -0.04 8.87 -3.14
N LEU A 385 -0.38 7.67 -3.65
CA LEU A 385 0.59 6.56 -3.69
C LEU A 385 1.70 6.82 -4.71
N HIS A 386 1.38 7.47 -5.83
CA HIS A 386 2.38 7.85 -6.83
C HIS A 386 3.30 8.94 -6.28
N GLN A 387 2.74 9.92 -5.56
CA GLN A 387 3.49 10.97 -4.88
C GLN A 387 4.40 10.38 -3.80
N GLU A 388 3.92 9.42 -3.00
CA GLU A 388 4.72 8.70 -2.00
C GLU A 388 5.91 7.99 -2.65
N MET A 389 5.71 7.27 -3.76
CA MET A 389 6.81 6.62 -4.48
C MET A 389 7.81 7.61 -5.09
N GLN A 390 7.35 8.77 -5.56
CA GLN A 390 8.22 9.85 -6.03
C GLN A 390 9.04 10.45 -4.89
N LEU A 391 8.44 10.62 -3.70
CA LEU A 391 9.15 11.02 -2.49
C LEU A 391 10.18 9.98 -2.08
N PHE A 392 9.88 8.68 -2.17
CA PHE A 392 10.89 7.64 -1.92
C PHE A 392 12.12 7.82 -2.80
N VAL A 393 11.92 8.06 -4.10
CA VAL A 393 13.04 8.29 -5.02
C VAL A 393 13.78 9.59 -4.72
N LYS A 394 13.04 10.67 -4.42
CA LYS A 394 13.61 11.96 -4.03
C LYS A 394 14.50 11.85 -2.78
N GLU A 395 14.09 11.03 -1.81
CA GLU A 395 14.78 10.85 -0.53
C GLU A 395 15.81 9.70 -0.56
N GLY A 396 16.14 9.16 -1.75
CA GLY A 396 17.33 8.33 -1.95
C GLY A 396 17.09 6.86 -2.29
N LEU A 397 15.84 6.42 -2.51
CA LEU A 397 15.57 5.11 -3.09
C LEU A 397 15.74 5.15 -4.62
N SER A 398 16.07 4.01 -5.21
CA SER A 398 15.96 3.82 -6.66
C SER A 398 14.51 3.59 -7.08
N ALA A 399 14.17 3.90 -8.33
CA ALA A 399 12.83 3.65 -8.87
C ALA A 399 12.39 2.16 -8.73
N PRO A 400 13.25 1.14 -8.96
CA PRO A 400 12.90 -0.25 -8.66
C PRO A 400 12.56 -0.53 -7.19
N GLN A 401 13.27 0.10 -6.24
CA GLN A 401 12.98 -0.06 -4.81
C GLN A 401 11.63 0.56 -4.45
N ALA A 402 11.32 1.76 -4.95
CA ALA A 402 10.03 2.41 -4.75
C ALA A 402 8.88 1.58 -5.37
N LEU A 403 9.06 1.07 -6.59
CA LEU A 403 8.07 0.21 -7.24
C LEU A 403 7.85 -1.11 -6.46
N SER A 404 8.92 -1.72 -5.94
CA SER A 404 8.82 -2.91 -5.10
C SER A 404 8.06 -2.63 -3.79
N ALA A 405 8.23 -1.46 -3.18
CA ALA A 405 7.51 -1.07 -1.97
C ALA A 405 5.98 -1.04 -2.18
N ALA A 406 5.53 -0.63 -3.37
CA ALA A 406 4.11 -0.54 -3.73
C ALA A 406 3.52 -1.79 -4.41
N THR A 407 4.31 -2.82 -4.70
CA THR A 407 3.82 -4.03 -5.39
C THR A 407 4.14 -5.33 -4.68
N ARG A 408 5.30 -5.43 -4.02
CA ARG A 408 5.78 -6.67 -3.37
C ARG A 408 5.71 -6.62 -1.85
N SER A 409 5.96 -5.47 -1.23
CA SER A 409 6.03 -5.38 0.23
C SER A 409 4.68 -5.66 0.90
N GLY A 410 3.58 -5.16 0.36
CA GLY A 410 2.23 -5.48 0.84
C GLY A 410 1.94 -6.99 0.81
N PRO A 411 2.02 -7.66 -0.35
CA PRO A 411 1.86 -9.11 -0.41
C PRO A 411 2.84 -9.88 0.48
N ALA A 412 4.09 -9.44 0.62
CA ALA A 412 5.04 -10.06 1.55
C ALA A 412 4.59 -9.93 3.01
N TRP A 413 4.09 -8.76 3.41
CA TRP A 413 3.59 -8.53 4.76
C TRP A 413 2.33 -9.36 5.04
N PHE A 414 1.45 -9.57 4.07
CA PHE A 414 0.26 -10.42 4.26
C PHE A 414 0.49 -11.91 3.95
N GLY A 415 1.70 -12.33 3.56
CA GLY A 415 1.98 -13.72 3.19
C GLY A 415 1.34 -14.15 1.87
N GLN A 416 1.04 -13.20 0.98
CA GLN A 416 0.33 -13.39 -0.29
C GLN A 416 1.23 -13.30 -1.53
N MET A 417 2.55 -13.44 -1.36
CA MET A 417 3.53 -13.39 -2.47
C MET A 417 3.33 -14.49 -3.53
N GLN A 418 2.65 -15.59 -3.20
CA GLN A 418 2.31 -16.61 -4.20
C GLN A 418 1.30 -16.06 -5.22
N ARG A 419 0.34 -15.24 -4.76
CA ARG A 419 -0.77 -14.74 -5.55
C ARG A 419 -0.50 -13.36 -6.17
N TYR A 420 0.22 -12.47 -5.50
CA TYR A 420 0.42 -11.08 -5.92
C TYR A 420 1.91 -10.70 -6.06
N GLY A 421 2.20 -9.44 -6.38
CA GLY A 421 3.55 -8.88 -6.41
C GLY A 421 4.44 -9.30 -7.59
N GLY A 422 3.84 -9.78 -8.68
CA GLY A 422 4.55 -10.11 -9.91
C GLY A 422 3.61 -10.40 -11.07
N VAL A 423 4.17 -10.47 -12.27
CA VAL A 423 3.46 -10.87 -13.50
C VAL A 423 3.98 -12.26 -13.90
N ALA A 424 3.32 -13.31 -13.43
CA ALA A 424 3.74 -14.69 -13.64
C ALA A 424 2.55 -15.65 -13.61
N THR A 425 2.69 -16.83 -14.21
CA THR A 425 1.68 -17.89 -14.14
C THR A 425 1.30 -18.22 -12.69
N GLY A 426 0.01 -18.39 -12.43
CA GLY A 426 -0.58 -18.64 -11.12
C GLY A 426 -0.86 -17.37 -10.29
N LYS A 427 -0.35 -16.20 -10.71
CA LYS A 427 -0.61 -14.92 -10.03
C LYS A 427 -1.92 -14.29 -10.49
N ALA A 428 -2.39 -13.31 -9.70
CA ALA A 428 -3.62 -12.59 -9.96
C ALA A 428 -3.52 -11.72 -11.19
N ALA A 429 -4.60 -11.69 -11.96
CA ALA A 429 -4.84 -10.72 -13.02
C ALA A 429 -5.24 -9.35 -12.43
N ASP A 430 -4.45 -8.87 -11.47
CA ASP A 430 -4.44 -7.50 -10.94
C ASP A 430 -3.18 -6.83 -11.52
N LEU A 431 -3.31 -6.09 -12.61
CA LEU A 431 -2.20 -5.58 -13.43
C LEU A 431 -2.43 -4.13 -13.86
N VAL A 432 -1.35 -3.39 -14.13
CA VAL A 432 -1.41 -2.04 -14.71
C VAL A 432 -0.54 -2.00 -15.95
N LEU A 433 -1.12 -1.51 -17.05
CA LEU A 433 -0.41 -1.27 -18.29
C LEU A 433 -0.06 0.22 -18.40
N LEU A 434 1.24 0.51 -18.48
CA LEU A 434 1.81 1.86 -18.50
C LEU A 434 2.36 2.20 -19.88
N THR A 435 2.35 3.48 -20.22
CA THR A 435 2.93 3.98 -21.49
C THR A 435 4.40 4.37 -21.39
N ALA A 436 5.01 4.28 -20.20
CA ALA A 436 6.42 4.58 -19.96
C ALA A 436 7.04 3.63 -18.92
N ASN A 437 8.37 3.60 -18.84
CA ASN A 437 9.12 2.64 -18.01
C ASN A 437 9.26 3.10 -16.54
N PRO A 438 8.61 2.42 -15.57
CA PRO A 438 8.68 2.79 -14.17
C PRO A 438 10.02 2.45 -13.49
N LEU A 439 10.88 1.63 -14.12
CA LEU A 439 12.21 1.34 -13.60
C LEU A 439 13.23 2.45 -13.94
N GLN A 440 12.92 3.29 -14.93
CA GLN A 440 13.75 4.44 -15.31
C GLN A 440 13.29 5.70 -14.61
N ASP A 441 11.98 5.92 -14.53
CA ASP A 441 11.36 7.06 -13.87
C ASP A 441 10.10 6.60 -13.16
N ILE A 442 10.08 6.70 -11.83
CA ILE A 442 8.96 6.22 -11.02
C ILE A 442 7.65 6.99 -11.30
N ALA A 443 7.74 8.23 -11.79
CA ALA A 443 6.57 9.01 -12.21
C ALA A 443 5.83 8.37 -13.41
N ALA A 444 6.48 7.46 -14.14
CA ALA A 444 5.82 6.67 -15.19
C ALA A 444 4.66 5.81 -14.66
N THR A 445 4.59 5.54 -13.35
CA THR A 445 3.45 4.83 -12.74
C THR A 445 2.12 5.58 -12.88
N GLU A 446 2.13 6.90 -13.08
CA GLU A 446 0.92 7.70 -13.36
C GLU A 446 0.47 7.61 -14.82
N LYS A 447 1.34 7.17 -15.73
CA LYS A 447 1.10 7.14 -17.18
C LYS A 447 0.33 5.89 -17.60
N ILE A 448 -0.82 5.67 -16.94
CA ILE A 448 -1.66 4.48 -17.04
C ILE A 448 -2.46 4.49 -18.35
N ASP A 449 -2.28 3.44 -19.14
CA ASP A 449 -3.10 3.13 -20.30
C ASP A 449 -4.35 2.34 -19.93
N SER A 450 -4.17 1.28 -19.14
CA SER A 450 -5.23 0.37 -18.73
C SER A 450 -4.94 -0.26 -17.37
N VAL A 451 -5.99 -0.62 -16.64
CA VAL A 451 -5.92 -1.45 -15.43
C VAL A 451 -6.67 -2.74 -15.70
N ILE A 452 -6.06 -3.86 -15.34
CA ILE A 452 -6.74 -5.16 -15.31
C ILE A 452 -7.00 -5.44 -13.84
N LEU A 453 -8.26 -5.49 -13.44
CA LEU A 453 -8.69 -5.71 -12.05
C LEU A 453 -9.47 -7.01 -12.01
N ARG A 454 -8.94 -8.03 -11.32
CA ARG A 454 -9.55 -9.37 -11.26
C ARG A 454 -9.88 -9.94 -12.65
N GLY A 455 -9.01 -9.70 -13.62
CA GLY A 455 -9.17 -10.15 -15.01
C GLY A 455 -9.99 -9.22 -15.92
N ASP A 456 -10.73 -8.26 -15.36
CA ASP A 456 -11.50 -7.29 -16.13
C ASP A 456 -10.66 -6.10 -16.57
N VAL A 457 -10.75 -5.74 -17.86
CA VAL A 457 -10.02 -4.58 -18.41
C VAL A 457 -10.81 -3.30 -18.24
N TYR A 458 -10.15 -2.32 -17.62
CA TYR A 458 -10.54 -0.92 -17.55
C TYR A 458 -9.52 -0.13 -18.38
N ASP A 459 -9.87 0.17 -19.63
CA ASP A 459 -9.05 0.99 -20.51
C ASP A 459 -9.08 2.47 -20.10
N ARG A 460 -8.30 3.31 -20.79
CA ARG A 460 -8.20 4.73 -20.50
C ARG A 460 -9.57 5.42 -20.43
N ALA A 461 -10.48 5.10 -21.33
CA ALA A 461 -11.82 5.69 -21.35
C ALA A 461 -12.65 5.27 -20.13
N ALA A 462 -12.58 4.00 -19.73
CA ALA A 462 -13.23 3.52 -18.51
C ALA A 462 -12.66 4.19 -17.25
N LEU A 463 -11.33 4.31 -17.15
CA LEU A 463 -10.67 4.97 -16.02
C LEU A 463 -11.03 6.46 -15.95
N ASP A 464 -11.06 7.16 -17.09
CA ASP A 464 -11.47 8.56 -17.17
C ASP A 464 -12.94 8.75 -16.78
N LYS A 465 -13.79 7.78 -17.12
CA LYS A 465 -15.19 7.77 -16.69
C LYS A 465 -15.30 7.65 -15.16
N LEU A 466 -14.51 6.78 -14.51
CA LEU A 466 -14.51 6.67 -13.04
C LEU A 466 -14.18 8.01 -12.38
N LEU A 467 -13.19 8.72 -12.92
CA LEU A 467 -12.79 10.05 -12.47
C LEU A 467 -13.90 11.08 -12.71
N ALA A 468 -14.50 11.11 -13.90
CA ALA A 468 -15.57 12.03 -14.25
C ALA A 468 -16.83 11.82 -13.38
N ASP A 469 -17.23 10.58 -13.15
CA ASP A 469 -18.37 10.23 -12.30
C ASP A 469 -18.12 10.69 -10.85
N THR A 470 -16.90 10.50 -10.34
CA THR A 470 -16.53 10.94 -8.98
C THR A 470 -16.56 12.47 -8.87
N LYS A 471 -15.99 13.18 -9.87
CA LYS A 471 -16.07 14.65 -9.97
C LYS A 471 -17.50 15.15 -9.98
N ALA A 472 -18.39 14.50 -10.73
CA ALA A 472 -19.80 14.88 -10.80
C ALA A 472 -20.50 14.72 -9.44
N LYS A 473 -20.23 13.63 -8.70
CA LYS A 473 -20.76 13.44 -7.33
C LYS A 473 -20.31 14.55 -6.39
N VAL A 474 -19.01 14.85 -6.37
CA VAL A 474 -18.43 15.89 -5.51
C VAL A 474 -18.95 17.27 -5.88
N ALA A 475 -19.11 17.57 -7.17
CA ALA A 475 -19.76 18.80 -7.62
C ALA A 475 -21.21 18.91 -7.12
N GLY A 476 -21.96 17.81 -7.13
CA GLY A 476 -23.30 17.74 -6.55
C GLY A 476 -23.33 18.06 -5.05
N TRP A 477 -22.43 17.48 -4.26
CA TRP A 477 -22.30 17.81 -2.83
C TRP A 477 -21.88 19.25 -2.57
N ASN A 478 -20.96 19.77 -3.39
CA ASN A 478 -20.55 21.18 -3.30
C ASN A 478 -21.68 22.15 -3.63
N ALA A 479 -22.57 21.80 -4.55
CA ALA A 479 -23.77 22.59 -4.84
C ALA A 479 -24.79 22.53 -3.71
N ALA A 480 -24.95 21.36 -3.06
CA ALA A 480 -25.86 21.18 -1.94
C ALA A 480 -25.39 21.81 -0.61
N ALA A 481 -24.09 22.06 -0.48
CA ALA A 481 -23.48 22.68 0.71
C ALA A 481 -23.45 24.22 0.66
N LYS A 482 -23.83 24.82 -0.48
CA LYS A 482 -24.03 26.27 -0.66
C LYS A 482 -25.49 26.62 -0.41
#